data_AF-A0A7V8JKY2-F1
#
_entry.id   AF-A0A7V8JKY2-F1
#
_cell.length_a   1.000
_cell.length_b   1.000
_cell.length_c   1.000
_cell.angle_alpha   90.00
_cell.angle_beta   90.00
_cell.angle_gamma   90.00
#
_symmetry.space_group_name_H-M   'P 1'
#
loop_
_entity.id
_entity.type
_entity.pdbx_description
1 polymer ?
#
loop_
_entity_poly.entity_id
_entity_poly.type
_entity_poly.pdbx_seq_one_letter_code
_entity_poly.pdbx_strand_id
1 'polypeptide(L)'
;MIRPALLLLFLLAIAPASHAGTSQISVGPLFDYLPANSSHLLKRIRNTGEGTAYVRVEVSQMRFNGEGAPEEVPVDTAALARNADGAEGLIASPGRLIIAANGQQATRLVYRGARDEERYFRLRFIPVVPTTDEFSLSEAQLQEAAGLNSVIHVFTGYGTILFVPPHQRALRHPYRRQRRAQPGQLDPGAR
;
A
#
# COMPACT_ATOMS: atom_id res chain seq x y z
N MET A 1 0.58 59.72 17.74
CA MET A 1 1.29 58.84 18.69
C MET A 1 0.53 57.52 18.76
N ILE A 2 1.02 56.47 18.10
CA ILE A 2 0.39 55.16 18.13
C ILE A 2 0.53 54.61 19.55
N ARG A 3 -0.59 54.24 20.19
CA ARG A 3 -0.57 53.72 21.56
C ARG A 3 0.16 52.37 21.57
N PRO A 4 1.15 52.16 22.46
CA PRO A 4 1.93 50.92 22.51
C PRO A 4 1.05 49.68 22.68
N ALA A 5 -0.10 49.81 23.35
CA ALA A 5 -1.10 48.76 23.49
C ALA A 5 -1.70 48.28 22.15
N LEU A 6 -1.89 49.19 21.18
CA LEU A 6 -2.41 48.85 19.86
C LEU A 6 -1.38 48.08 19.02
N LEU A 7 -0.10 48.41 19.21
CA LEU A 7 1.04 47.76 18.56
C LEU A 7 1.24 46.34 19.12
N LEU A 8 1.05 46.15 20.42
CA LEU A 8 1.11 44.84 21.08
C LEU A 8 -0.03 43.92 20.62
N LEU A 9 -1.25 44.46 20.49
CA LEU A 9 -2.41 43.71 20.01
C LEU A 9 -2.24 43.28 18.55
N PHE A 10 -1.64 44.15 17.73
CA PHE A 10 -1.33 43.84 16.33
C PHE A 10 -0.23 42.77 16.19
N LEU A 11 0.81 42.81 17.03
CA LEU A 11 1.83 41.74 17.07
C LEU A 11 1.25 40.39 17.51
N LEU A 12 0.33 40.38 18.49
CA LEU A 12 -0.29 39.15 18.97
C LEU A 12 -1.24 38.54 17.93
N ALA A 13 -1.87 39.36 17.09
CA ALA A 13 -2.74 38.91 16.00
C ALA A 13 -1.97 38.29 14.81
N ILE A 14 -0.65 38.54 14.70
CA ILE A 14 0.21 38.01 13.63
C ILE A 14 1.06 36.84 14.15
N ALA A 15 0.95 36.48 15.43
CA ALA A 15 1.67 35.33 15.97
C ALA A 15 1.29 34.06 15.19
N PRO A 16 2.26 33.36 14.57
CA PRO A 16 1.97 32.14 13.84
C PRO A 16 1.40 31.12 14.83
N ALA A 17 0.18 30.65 14.57
CA ALA A 17 -0.33 29.48 15.25
C ALA A 17 0.65 28.32 14.98
N SER A 18 1.32 27.87 16.04
CA SER A 18 2.22 26.71 15.97
C SER A 18 1.34 25.49 15.75
N HIS A 19 1.13 25.13 14.49
CA HIS A 19 0.49 23.88 14.12
C HIS A 19 1.52 22.78 14.28
N ALA A 20 1.22 21.77 15.09
CA ALA A 20 1.96 20.52 15.05
C ALA A 20 1.96 20.00 13.61
N GLY A 21 3.14 19.70 13.07
CA GLY A 21 3.30 19.25 11.69
C GLY A 21 2.51 17.96 11.48
N THR A 22 1.56 17.96 10.55
CA THR A 22 0.76 16.78 10.25
C THR A 22 1.55 15.85 9.32
N SER A 23 1.47 14.54 9.53
CA SER A 23 1.98 13.58 8.56
C SER A 23 0.94 13.33 7.46
N GLN A 24 1.38 13.17 6.22
CA GLN A 24 0.50 12.82 5.09
C GLN A 24 1.23 11.85 4.17
N ILE A 25 0.75 10.61 4.07
CA ILE A 25 1.43 9.59 3.27
C ILE A 25 0.81 9.42 1.89
N SER A 26 1.64 9.03 0.92
CA SER A 26 1.25 8.59 -0.41
C SER A 26 1.92 7.28 -0.76
N VAL A 27 1.14 6.31 -1.22
CA VAL A 27 1.59 4.96 -1.60
C VAL A 27 1.86 4.82 -3.11
N GLY A 28 1.71 5.91 -3.87
CA GLY A 28 1.83 5.86 -5.33
C GLY A 28 0.69 5.03 -5.97
N PRO A 29 0.99 4.17 -6.96
CA PRO A 29 -0.04 3.36 -7.63
C PRO A 29 -0.81 2.47 -6.65
N LEU A 30 -2.12 2.28 -6.90
CA LEU A 30 -2.94 1.37 -6.08
C LEU A 30 -2.80 -0.10 -6.52
N PHE A 31 -2.25 -0.33 -7.70
CA PHE A 31 -2.06 -1.65 -8.28
C PHE A 31 -0.60 -1.83 -8.67
N ASP A 32 0.00 -2.91 -8.20
CA ASP A 32 1.38 -3.28 -8.49
C ASP A 32 1.42 -4.67 -9.10
N TYR A 33 2.34 -4.93 -10.02
CA TYR A 33 2.50 -6.23 -10.67
C TYR A 33 3.89 -6.76 -10.41
N LEU A 34 3.99 -7.97 -9.86
CA LEU A 34 5.26 -8.64 -9.70
C LEU A 34 5.77 -9.09 -11.08
N PRO A 35 7.00 -8.74 -11.49
CA PRO A 35 7.55 -9.23 -12.74
C PRO A 35 7.55 -10.77 -12.80
N ALA A 36 7.30 -11.35 -13.97
CA ALA A 36 7.23 -12.82 -14.12
C ALA A 36 8.56 -13.52 -13.79
N ASN A 37 9.68 -12.82 -13.98
CA ASN A 37 11.05 -13.28 -13.72
C ASN A 37 11.61 -12.79 -12.36
N SER A 38 10.79 -12.17 -11.51
CA SER A 38 11.21 -11.70 -10.18
C SER A 38 10.29 -12.24 -9.10
N SER A 39 10.86 -12.56 -7.94
CA SER A 39 10.12 -12.85 -6.71
C SER A 39 9.92 -11.61 -5.82
N HIS A 40 10.42 -10.45 -6.23
CA HIS A 40 10.34 -9.23 -5.42
C HIS A 40 10.05 -7.96 -6.20
N LEU A 41 9.48 -6.98 -5.50
CA LEU A 41 9.17 -5.62 -5.96
C LEU A 41 9.52 -4.61 -4.86
N LEU A 42 9.91 -3.40 -5.22
CA LEU A 42 10.12 -2.32 -4.26
C LEU A 42 8.94 -1.35 -4.29
N LYS A 43 8.21 -1.22 -3.18
CA LYS A 43 7.10 -0.27 -3.02
C LYS A 43 7.58 0.96 -2.26
N ARG A 44 7.44 2.14 -2.86
CA ARG A 44 7.86 3.42 -2.26
C ARG A 44 6.67 4.14 -1.64
N ILE A 45 6.88 4.67 -0.44
CA ILE A 45 5.91 5.45 0.32
C ILE A 45 6.54 6.81 0.57
N ARG A 46 5.80 7.87 0.24
CA ARG A 46 6.24 9.26 0.43
C ARG A 46 5.46 9.87 1.58
N ASN A 47 6.12 10.70 2.39
CA ASN A 47 5.47 11.58 3.32
C ASN A 47 5.54 12.99 2.75
N THR A 48 4.39 13.60 2.46
CA THR A 48 4.26 14.99 1.98
C THR A 48 3.80 15.93 3.08
N GLY A 49 3.75 15.44 4.32
CA GLY A 49 3.44 16.23 5.50
C GLY A 49 4.69 16.80 6.17
N GLU A 50 4.44 17.70 7.11
CA GLU A 50 5.46 18.42 7.89
C GLU A 50 5.88 17.67 9.16
N GLY A 51 5.14 16.63 9.56
CA GLY A 51 5.50 15.73 10.67
C GLY A 51 6.04 14.38 10.19
N THR A 52 6.80 13.69 11.03
CA THR A 52 7.26 12.31 10.77
C THR A 52 6.08 11.34 10.75
N ALA A 53 5.99 10.50 9.71
CA ALA A 53 4.98 9.46 9.58
C ALA A 53 5.50 8.12 10.11
N TYR A 54 4.70 7.48 10.96
CA TYR A 54 4.92 6.10 11.42
C TYR A 54 3.88 5.20 10.76
N VAL A 55 4.32 4.24 9.95
CA VAL A 55 3.43 3.45 9.09
C VAL A 55 3.64 1.97 9.34
N ARG A 56 2.55 1.26 9.66
CA ARG A 56 2.51 -0.22 9.65
C ARG A 56 2.07 -0.73 8.29
N VAL A 57 2.69 -1.82 7.84
CA VAL A 57 2.32 -2.53 6.62
C VAL A 57 1.67 -3.86 7.00
N GLU A 58 0.40 -4.03 6.67
CA GLU A 58 -0.33 -5.29 6.83
C GLU A 58 -0.55 -5.95 5.47
N VAL A 59 -0.48 -7.29 5.44
CA VAL A 59 -0.59 -8.07 4.21
C VAL A 59 -1.68 -9.14 4.37
N SER A 60 -2.63 -9.16 3.45
CA SER A 60 -3.65 -10.19 3.34
C SER A 60 -3.64 -10.80 1.94
N GLN A 61 -3.74 -12.12 1.84
CA GLN A 61 -3.99 -12.78 0.56
C GLN A 61 -5.48 -12.65 0.24
N MET A 62 -5.79 -12.20 -0.97
CA MET A 62 -7.15 -12.17 -1.49
C MET A 62 -7.42 -13.48 -2.23
N ARG A 63 -8.46 -14.21 -1.79
CA ARG A 63 -8.96 -15.43 -2.42
C ARG A 63 -10.34 -15.15 -2.98
N PHE A 64 -10.65 -15.66 -4.17
CA PHE A 64 -11.96 -15.47 -4.77
C PHE A 64 -12.74 -16.76 -4.66
N ASN A 65 -13.94 -16.68 -4.10
CA ASN A 65 -14.84 -17.83 -4.06
C ASN A 65 -15.51 -18.05 -5.43
N GLY A 66 -16.29 -19.13 -5.58
CA GLY A 66 -17.00 -19.45 -6.83
C GLY A 66 -18.04 -18.40 -7.27
N GLU A 67 -18.41 -17.48 -6.39
CA GLU A 67 -19.34 -16.37 -6.65
C GLU A 67 -18.60 -15.06 -7.02
N GLY A 68 -17.26 -15.08 -7.02
CA GLY A 68 -16.41 -13.94 -7.35
C GLY A 68 -16.22 -12.92 -6.22
N ALA A 69 -16.73 -13.18 -5.02
CA ALA A 69 -16.49 -12.33 -3.86
C ALA A 69 -15.07 -12.58 -3.29
N PRO A 70 -14.29 -11.52 -2.99
CA PRO A 70 -12.98 -11.66 -2.39
C PRO A 70 -13.10 -11.93 -0.88
N GLU A 71 -12.47 -13.01 -0.43
CA GLU A 71 -12.15 -13.29 0.96
C GLU A 71 -10.69 -12.88 1.23
N GLU A 72 -10.45 -12.15 2.32
CA GLU A 72 -9.11 -11.70 2.69
C GLU A 72 -8.59 -12.46 3.89
N VAL A 73 -7.53 -13.25 3.68
CA VAL A 73 -6.88 -14.03 4.71
C VAL A 73 -5.57 -13.36 5.10
N PRO A 74 -5.37 -12.94 6.36
CA PRO A 74 -4.10 -12.38 6.82
C PRO A 74 -2.93 -13.33 6.55
N VAL A 75 -1.81 -12.79 6.08
CA VAL A 75 -0.58 -13.57 5.86
C VAL A 75 0.20 -13.69 7.16
N ASP A 76 0.58 -14.91 7.54
CA ASP A 76 1.51 -15.13 8.66
C ASP A 76 2.95 -14.77 8.25
N THR A 77 3.28 -13.49 8.41
CA THR A 77 4.61 -12.95 8.10
C THR A 77 5.70 -13.54 8.99
N ALA A 78 5.39 -14.02 10.19
CA ALA A 78 6.37 -14.60 11.10
C ALA A 78 6.75 -16.02 10.66
N ALA A 79 5.79 -16.84 10.25
CA ALA A 79 6.05 -18.14 9.64
C ALA A 79 6.88 -17.99 8.35
N LEU A 80 6.54 -17.01 7.51
CA LEU A 80 7.29 -16.71 6.28
C LEU A 80 8.74 -16.28 6.56
N ALA A 81 8.94 -15.40 7.56
CA ALA A 81 10.28 -14.92 7.93
C ALA A 81 11.16 -16.05 8.48
N ARG A 82 10.58 -17.03 9.19
CA ARG A 82 11.30 -18.19 9.72
C ARG A 82 11.50 -19.34 8.72
N ASN A 83 10.98 -19.21 7.49
CA ASN A 83 10.95 -20.31 6.51
C ASN A 83 10.25 -21.56 7.06
N ALA A 84 9.13 -21.41 7.77
CA ALA A 84 8.36 -22.57 8.24
C ALA A 84 7.90 -23.43 7.04
N ASP A 85 7.87 -24.74 7.21
CA ASP A 85 7.47 -25.67 6.16
C ASP A 85 6.05 -25.37 5.66
N GLY A 86 5.89 -25.27 4.34
CA GLY A 86 4.62 -24.94 3.71
C GLY A 86 4.19 -23.46 3.82
N ALA A 87 5.01 -22.58 4.40
CA ALA A 87 4.69 -21.16 4.47
C ALA A 87 4.82 -20.49 3.09
N GLU A 88 3.69 -20.11 2.52
CA GLU A 88 3.59 -19.35 1.27
C GLU A 88 2.90 -18.01 1.49
N GLY A 89 3.29 -16.98 0.74
CA GLY A 89 2.69 -15.67 0.82
C GLY A 89 3.63 -14.54 0.45
N LEU A 90 3.30 -13.35 0.94
CA LEU A 90 4.02 -12.12 0.63
C LEU A 90 4.58 -11.50 1.92
N ILE A 91 5.88 -11.22 1.90
CA ILE A 91 6.58 -10.49 2.96
C ILE A 91 6.74 -9.04 2.52
N ALA A 92 6.39 -8.10 3.40
CA ALA A 92 6.78 -6.69 3.27
C ALA A 92 7.89 -6.38 4.28
N SER A 93 9.09 -6.05 3.80
CA SER A 93 10.26 -5.79 4.63
C SER A 93 10.97 -4.48 4.29
N PRO A 94 11.09 -3.52 5.24
CA PRO A 94 10.52 -3.59 6.58
C PRO A 94 8.98 -3.49 6.56
N GLY A 95 8.32 -4.12 7.54
CA GLY A 95 6.87 -4.03 7.74
C GLY A 95 6.43 -2.77 8.51
N ARG A 96 7.41 -1.94 8.90
CA ARG A 96 7.24 -0.72 9.69
C ARG A 96 8.15 0.36 9.11
N LEU A 97 7.58 1.53 8.84
CA LEU A 97 8.28 2.63 8.18
C LEU A 97 8.26 3.87 9.08
N ILE A 98 9.39 4.56 9.16
CA ILE A 98 9.53 5.85 9.84
C ILE A 98 9.97 6.84 8.78
N ILE A 99 9.01 7.62 8.28
CA ILE A 99 9.21 8.49 7.13
C ILE A 99 9.25 9.93 7.62
N ALA A 100 10.44 10.53 7.66
CA ALA A 100 10.62 11.94 8.02
C ALA A 100 9.71 12.86 7.19
N ALA A 101 9.45 14.06 7.71
CA ALA A 101 8.73 15.11 7.00
C ALA A 101 9.28 15.33 5.59
N ASN A 102 8.39 15.46 4.60
CA ASN A 102 8.76 15.61 3.19
C ASN A 102 9.69 14.50 2.62
N GLY A 103 9.80 13.38 3.32
CA GLY A 103 10.69 12.27 3.01
C GLY A 103 10.03 11.12 2.26
N GLN A 104 10.79 10.03 2.09
CA GLN A 104 10.28 8.78 1.52
C GLN A 104 11.05 7.58 2.04
N GLN A 105 10.36 6.45 2.16
CA GLN A 105 10.96 5.16 2.47
C GLN A 105 10.36 4.10 1.53
N ALA A 106 11.00 2.93 1.45
CA ALA A 106 10.50 1.82 0.67
C ALA A 106 10.40 0.54 1.50
N THR A 107 9.41 -0.28 1.17
CA THR A 107 9.31 -1.67 1.63
C THR A 107 9.53 -2.60 0.45
N ARG A 108 10.35 -3.63 0.65
CA ARG A 108 10.55 -4.69 -0.33
C ARG A 108 9.45 -5.73 -0.14
N LEU A 109 8.70 -5.94 -1.19
CA LEU A 109 7.70 -6.99 -1.30
C LEU A 109 8.39 -8.24 -1.84
N VAL A 110 8.35 -9.35 -1.11
CA VAL A 110 8.97 -10.62 -1.49
C VAL A 110 7.93 -11.72 -1.45
N TYR A 111 7.61 -12.28 -2.61
CA TYR A 111 6.73 -13.43 -2.73
C TYR A 111 7.50 -14.73 -2.47
N ARG A 112 6.86 -15.66 -1.76
CA ARG A 112 7.35 -17.01 -1.49
C ARG A 112 6.24 -18.02 -1.72
N GLY A 113 6.57 -19.12 -2.39
CA GLY A 113 5.64 -20.19 -2.74
C GLY A 113 5.65 -20.49 -4.23
N ALA A 114 4.86 -21.49 -4.64
CA ALA A 114 4.67 -21.84 -6.04
C ALA A 114 3.98 -20.72 -6.83
N ARG A 115 4.26 -20.62 -8.14
CA ARG A 115 3.66 -19.62 -9.06
C ARG A 115 2.97 -20.33 -10.23
N ASP A 116 2.10 -21.26 -9.87
CA ASP A 116 1.35 -22.08 -10.83
C ASP A 116 0.05 -21.39 -11.26
N GLU A 117 -0.48 -20.54 -10.38
CA GLU A 117 -1.67 -19.71 -10.60
C GLU A 117 -1.38 -18.25 -10.25
N GLU A 118 -2.27 -17.34 -10.69
CA GLU A 118 -2.21 -15.94 -10.29
C GLU A 118 -2.67 -15.79 -8.84
N ARG A 119 -1.92 -15.01 -8.04
CA ARG A 119 -2.26 -14.70 -6.66
C ARG A 119 -2.33 -13.21 -6.42
N TYR A 120 -3.20 -12.80 -5.51
CA TYR A 120 -3.49 -11.41 -5.22
C TYR A 120 -3.27 -11.13 -3.75
N PHE A 121 -2.61 -10.02 -3.44
CA PHE A 121 -2.35 -9.61 -2.07
C PHE A 121 -2.79 -8.17 -1.87
N ARG A 122 -3.59 -7.92 -0.83
CA ARG A 122 -3.86 -6.57 -0.36
C ARG A 122 -2.78 -6.16 0.63
N LEU A 123 -2.15 -5.02 0.37
CA LEU A 123 -1.28 -4.34 1.30
C LEU A 123 -2.01 -3.14 1.88
N ARG A 124 -2.00 -3.00 3.20
CA ARG A 124 -2.53 -1.83 3.90
C ARG A 124 -1.38 -1.06 4.52
N PHE A 125 -1.24 0.20 4.12
CA PHE A 125 -0.30 1.15 4.71
C PHE A 125 -1.08 2.02 5.69
N ILE A 126 -0.93 1.74 6.98
CA ILE A 126 -1.72 2.32 8.05
C ILE A 126 -0.82 3.27 8.83
N PRO A 127 -1.03 4.60 8.76
CA PRO A 127 -0.38 5.50 9.69
C PRO A 127 -0.87 5.20 11.10
N VAL A 128 0.04 5.15 12.07
CA VAL A 128 -0.23 4.78 13.46
C VAL A 128 0.46 5.76 14.41
N VAL A 129 -0.06 5.85 15.64
CA VAL A 129 0.71 6.43 16.74
C VAL A 129 1.81 5.43 17.10
N PRO A 130 3.10 5.81 17.07
CA PRO A 130 4.17 4.87 17.33
C PRO A 130 4.21 4.45 18.80
N THR A 131 4.79 3.29 19.04
CA THR A 131 5.18 2.81 20.38
C THR A 131 6.66 2.46 20.39
N THR A 132 7.29 2.41 21.57
CA THR A 132 8.68 2.00 21.74
C THR A 132 8.94 0.62 21.14
N ASP A 133 8.06 -0.34 21.40
CA ASP A 133 8.26 -1.73 21.00
C ASP A 133 8.06 -1.93 19.50
N GLU A 134 7.07 -1.25 18.92
CA GLU A 134 6.75 -1.41 17.50
C GLU A 134 7.80 -0.74 16.61
N PHE A 135 8.28 0.46 16.97
CA PHE A 135 9.19 1.25 16.13
C PHE A 135 10.61 1.38 16.69
N SER A 136 10.93 0.70 17.79
CA SER A 136 12.25 0.74 18.45
C SER A 136 12.68 2.16 18.81
N LEU A 137 11.75 2.97 19.33
CA LEU A 137 11.98 4.36 19.72
C LEU A 137 12.47 4.47 21.16
N SER A 138 13.28 5.49 21.44
CA SER A 138 13.56 5.94 22.81
C SER A 138 12.38 6.71 23.41
N GLU A 139 12.34 6.86 24.74
CA GLU A 139 11.28 7.63 25.42
C GLU A 139 11.24 9.09 24.96
N ALA A 140 12.39 9.73 24.73
CA ALA A 140 12.47 11.10 24.24
C ALA A 140 11.86 11.24 22.83
N GLN A 141 12.16 10.29 21.93
CA GLN A 141 11.57 10.26 20.58
C GLN A 141 10.06 10.00 20.62
N LEU A 142 9.60 9.18 21.56
CA LEU A 142 8.18 8.92 21.75
C LEU A 142 7.44 10.18 22.23
N GLN A 143 8.01 10.91 23.19
CA GLN A 143 7.44 12.17 23.68
C GLN A 143 7.32 13.22 22.57
N GLU A 144 8.35 13.34 21.74
CA GLU A 144 8.33 14.21 20.55
C GLU A 144 7.24 13.79 19.56
N ALA A 145 7.11 12.49 19.28
CA ALA A 145 6.07 11.96 18.40
C ALA A 145 4.65 12.15 18.97
N ALA A 146 4.46 11.97 20.28
CA ALA A 146 3.17 12.13 20.94
C ALA A 146 2.68 13.59 20.94
N GLY A 147 3.58 14.55 21.13
CA GLY A 147 3.27 15.98 21.07
C GLY A 147 2.83 16.48 19.70
N LEU A 148 3.19 15.76 18.62
CA LEU A 148 2.85 16.11 17.24
C LEU A 148 1.50 15.54 16.76
N ASN A 149 0.95 14.53 17.44
CA ASN A 149 -0.18 13.72 16.98
C ASN A 149 -1.54 14.09 17.62
N SER A 150 -1.68 15.26 18.25
CA SER A 150 -2.88 15.64 19.02
C SER A 150 -4.07 16.13 18.17
N VAL A 151 -4.01 16.00 16.84
CA VAL A 151 -5.11 16.32 15.93
C VAL A 151 -5.82 15.03 15.56
N ILE A 152 -7.16 15.03 15.51
CA ILE A 152 -7.95 13.86 15.07
C ILE A 152 -7.54 13.52 13.64
N HIS A 153 -6.66 12.54 13.48
CA HIS A 153 -6.20 12.07 12.19
C HIS A 153 -7.19 11.01 11.70
N VAL A 154 -7.91 11.32 10.61
CA VAL A 154 -8.61 10.28 9.86
C VAL A 154 -7.53 9.44 9.18
N PHE A 155 -7.17 8.33 9.82
CA PHE A 155 -6.26 7.33 9.26
C PHE A 155 -6.97 6.59 8.14
N THR A 156 -7.05 7.19 6.96
CA THR A 156 -7.45 6.45 5.76
C THR A 156 -6.28 5.52 5.42
N GLY A 157 -6.31 4.29 5.94
CA GLY A 157 -5.34 3.27 5.57
C GLY A 157 -5.36 3.09 4.05
N TYR A 158 -4.20 3.21 3.40
CA TYR A 158 -4.13 3.07 1.96
C TYR A 158 -4.01 1.60 1.59
N GLY A 159 -5.05 1.08 0.93
CA GLY A 159 -5.06 -0.29 0.40
C GLY A 159 -4.52 -0.33 -1.03
N THR A 160 -3.43 -1.07 -1.27
CA THR A 160 -2.95 -1.40 -2.61
C THR A 160 -3.09 -2.89 -2.88
N ILE A 161 -3.18 -3.30 -4.14
CA ILE A 161 -3.22 -4.72 -4.53
C ILE A 161 -1.96 -5.06 -5.34
N LEU A 162 -1.28 -6.12 -4.93
CA LEU A 162 -0.18 -6.72 -5.68
C LEU A 162 -0.68 -7.97 -6.42
N PHE A 163 -0.45 -7.99 -7.72
CA PHE A 163 -0.67 -9.14 -8.60
C PHE A 163 0.61 -9.95 -8.72
N VAL A 164 0.54 -11.23 -8.41
CA VAL A 164 1.63 -12.20 -8.58
C VAL A 164 1.24 -13.13 -9.72
N PRO A 165 1.73 -12.92 -10.95
CA PRO A 165 1.38 -13.77 -12.07
C PRO A 165 2.04 -15.14 -11.96
N PRO A 166 1.51 -16.17 -12.63
CA PRO A 166 2.19 -17.46 -12.76
C PRO A 166 3.47 -17.32 -13.58
N HIS A 167 4.41 -18.26 -13.42
CA HIS A 167 5.64 -18.29 -14.22
C HIS A 167 5.36 -18.50 -15.72
N GLN A 168 4.36 -19.31 -16.05
CA GLN A 168 3.91 -19.56 -17.41
C GLN A 168 2.48 -19.00 -17.58
N ARG A 169 2.32 -17.99 -18.45
CA ARG A 169 1.00 -17.49 -18.83
C ARG A 169 0.34 -18.48 -19.80
N ALA A 170 -0.51 -19.37 -19.31
CA ALA A 170 -1.43 -20.09 -20.18
C ALA A 170 -2.54 -19.12 -20.62
N LEU A 171 -2.33 -18.38 -21.71
CA LEU A 171 -3.36 -17.56 -22.34
C LEU A 171 -4.44 -18.46 -22.94
N ARG A 172 -5.39 -18.92 -22.13
CA ARG A 172 -6.64 -19.50 -22.63
C ARG A 172 -7.58 -18.35 -22.98
N HIS A 173 -7.55 -17.90 -24.24
CA HIS A 173 -8.57 -16.99 -24.78
C HIS A 173 -9.76 -17.81 -25.31
N PRO A 174 -10.94 -17.80 -24.67
CA PRO A 174 -12.14 -18.42 -25.21
C PRO A 174 -12.86 -17.48 -26.20
N TYR A 175 -12.13 -16.80 -27.10
CA TYR A 175 -12.80 -16.12 -28.21
C TYR A 175 -13.04 -17.12 -29.34
N ARG A 176 -14.09 -17.93 -29.16
CA ARG A 176 -14.69 -18.70 -30.24
C ARG A 176 -15.31 -17.69 -31.21
N ARG A 177 -14.64 -17.41 -32.34
CA ARG A 177 -15.23 -16.66 -33.46
C ARG A 177 -16.59 -17.29 -33.79
N GLN A 178 -17.69 -16.66 -33.39
CA GLN A 178 -18.97 -16.89 -34.04
C GLN A 178 -18.84 -16.31 -35.44
N ARG A 179 -18.42 -17.14 -36.38
CA ARG A 179 -18.53 -16.87 -37.81
C ARG A 179 -20.03 -16.82 -38.09
N ARG A 180 -20.61 -15.62 -38.10
CA ARG A 180 -21.98 -15.36 -38.54
C ARG A 180 -22.09 -15.93 -39.95
N ALA A 181 -22.82 -17.03 -40.13
CA ALA A 181 -23.18 -17.49 -41.46
C ALA A 181 -23.98 -16.37 -42.11
N GLN A 182 -23.45 -15.82 -43.20
CA GLN A 182 -24.11 -14.84 -44.02
C GLN A 182 -24.98 -15.62 -45.00
N PRO A 183 -26.32 -15.60 -44.90
CA PRO A 183 -27.16 -16.31 -45.84
C PRO A 183 -27.16 -15.49 -47.15
N GLY A 184 -26.69 -16.09 -48.24
CA GLY A 184 -26.81 -15.49 -49.58
C GLY A 184 -25.58 -15.50 -50.46
N GLN A 185 -24.70 -16.50 -50.37
CA GLN A 185 -23.71 -16.72 -51.42
C GLN A 185 -24.08 -17.99 -52.19
N LEU A 186 -24.81 -17.80 -53.29
CA LEU A 186 -25.12 -18.82 -54.28
C LEU A 186 -23.81 -19.30 -54.91
N ASP A 187 -23.68 -20.62 -54.98
CA ASP A 187 -22.57 -21.36 -55.57
C ASP A 187 -22.54 -21.16 -57.11
N PRO A 188 -21.46 -20.63 -57.72
CA PRO A 188 -21.38 -20.45 -59.17
C PRO A 188 -20.89 -21.73 -59.88
N GLY A 189 -21.36 -22.90 -59.43
CA GLY A 189 -20.80 -24.21 -59.79
C GLY A 189 -21.77 -25.25 -60.33
N ALA A 190 -23.04 -24.90 -60.62
CA ALA A 190 -23.97 -25.81 -61.27
C ALA A 190 -24.08 -25.48 -62.78
N ARG A 191 -23.27 -26.18 -63.58
CA ARG A 191 -23.57 -26.47 -64.99
C ARG A 191 -23.75 -27.97 -65.15
#